data_AF-Q1MKS5-F1
#
_entry.id   AF-Q1MKS5-F1
#
_cell.length_a   1.000
_cell.length_b   1.000
_cell.length_c   1.000
_cell.angle_alpha   90.00
_cell.angle_beta   90.00
_cell.angle_gamma   90.00
#
_symmetry.space_group_name_H-M   'P 1'
#
loop_
_entity.id
_entity.type
_entity.pdbx_description
1 polymer ?
#
loop_
_entity_poly.entity_id
_entity_poly.type
_entity_poly.pdbx_seq_one_letter_code
_entity_poly.pdbx_strand_id
1 'polypeptide(L)'
;MLTVVLECQDQESELAQTLSVLVAGAVEGLVSDVVVLDHGSRDGTSRVADAAGCRFHSQWDIKDIVRAARGEWLLFVEPGARPQAGWIDEVAEYVALNKLPARFTASRGYRRPFFQRVGRAVPPLELGLLMPKKLALATAKSGMRLTEFVKGQKPRRLASELIPSWVARAAR
;
A
#
# COMPACT_ATOMS: atom_id res chain seq x y z
N MET A 1 -11.76 -8.89 4.55
CA MET A 1 -10.69 -9.27 3.61
C MET A 1 -10.19 -8.04 2.87
N LEU A 2 -8.87 -7.97 2.64
CA LEU A 2 -8.16 -6.85 2.02
C LEU A 2 -7.76 -7.16 0.57
N THR A 3 -7.81 -6.14 -0.29
CA THR A 3 -7.02 -6.07 -1.53
C THR A 3 -5.90 -5.06 -1.35
N VAL A 4 -4.65 -5.47 -1.52
CA VAL A 4 -3.50 -4.56 -1.49
C VAL A 4 -3.24 -4.06 -2.91
N VAL A 5 -3.00 -2.76 -3.09
CA VAL A 5 -2.70 -2.18 -4.42
C VAL A 5 -1.41 -1.37 -4.34
N LEU A 6 -0.50 -1.63 -5.28
CA LEU A 6 0.80 -0.97 -5.41
C LEU A 6 0.96 -0.40 -6.81
N GLU A 7 1.49 0.83 -6.93
CA GLU A 7 1.97 1.38 -8.20
C GLU A 7 3.50 1.20 -8.28
N CYS A 8 4.00 0.67 -9.41
CA CYS A 8 5.42 0.38 -9.61
C CYS A 8 5.97 1.04 -10.88
N GLN A 9 7.25 1.43 -10.83
CA GLN A 9 8.06 1.78 -12.01
C GLN A 9 9.54 1.51 -11.73
N ASP A 10 10.09 0.44 -12.30
CA ASP A 10 11.48 -0.01 -12.09
C ASP A 10 11.83 -0.25 -10.60
N GLN A 11 11.00 -1.05 -9.92
CA GLN A 11 11.05 -1.28 -8.45
C GLN A 11 11.05 -2.77 -8.07
N GLU A 12 11.77 -3.61 -8.82
CA GLU A 12 11.84 -5.07 -8.62
C GLU A 12 12.14 -5.46 -7.15
N SER A 13 13.21 -4.90 -6.58
CA SER A 13 13.66 -5.23 -5.22
C SER A 13 12.72 -4.72 -4.13
N GLU A 14 12.21 -3.49 -4.28
CA GLU A 14 11.26 -2.90 -3.33
C GLU A 14 9.94 -3.65 -3.32
N LEU A 15 9.45 -4.04 -4.51
CA LEU A 15 8.24 -4.85 -4.63
C LEU A 15 8.42 -6.18 -3.89
N ALA A 16 9.52 -6.90 -4.14
CA ALA A 16 9.80 -8.16 -3.45
C ALA A 16 9.80 -8.01 -1.92
N GLN A 17 10.39 -6.92 -1.40
CA GLN A 17 10.41 -6.64 0.04
C GLN A 17 9.01 -6.42 0.62
N THR A 18 8.13 -5.68 -0.07
CA THR A 18 6.75 -5.50 0.40
C THR A 18 5.97 -6.80 0.32
N LEU A 19 6.06 -7.53 -0.80
CA LEU A 19 5.33 -8.78 -1.00
C LEU A 19 5.71 -9.83 0.05
N SER A 20 6.99 -9.92 0.42
CA SER A 20 7.45 -10.82 1.49
C SER A 20 6.76 -10.57 2.83
N VAL A 21 6.44 -9.32 3.16
CA VAL A 21 5.74 -8.97 4.42
C VAL A 21 4.25 -9.31 4.33
N LEU A 22 3.65 -9.22 3.14
CA LEU A 22 2.24 -9.53 2.93
C LEU A 22 1.93 -11.02 2.98
N VAL A 23 2.93 -11.91 2.81
CA VAL A 23 2.75 -13.37 2.90
C VAL A 23 2.07 -13.77 4.20
N ALA A 24 2.53 -13.25 5.34
CA ALA A 24 1.91 -13.55 6.64
C ALA A 24 0.43 -13.14 6.68
N GLY A 25 0.11 -11.96 6.13
CA GLY A 25 -1.28 -11.49 6.03
C GLY A 25 -2.14 -12.32 5.07
N ALA A 26 -1.55 -12.93 4.05
CA ALA A 26 -2.25 -13.84 3.15
C ALA A 26 -2.51 -15.21 3.80
N VAL A 27 -1.53 -15.74 4.55
CA VAL A 27 -1.66 -17.00 5.32
C VAL A 27 -2.76 -16.90 6.38
N GLU A 28 -2.83 -15.77 7.08
CA GLU A 28 -3.90 -15.49 8.07
C GLU A 28 -5.25 -15.14 7.42
N GLY A 29 -5.37 -15.18 6.09
CA GLY A 29 -6.60 -14.90 5.35
C GLY A 29 -7.05 -13.43 5.35
N LEU A 30 -6.24 -12.52 5.91
CA LEU A 30 -6.52 -11.09 5.92
C LEU A 30 -6.36 -10.48 4.52
N VAL A 31 -5.27 -10.81 3.82
CA VAL A 31 -4.96 -10.38 2.46
C VAL A 31 -5.47 -11.39 1.46
N SER A 32 -6.41 -10.96 0.62
CA SER A 32 -7.12 -11.84 -0.33
C SER A 32 -6.72 -11.64 -1.79
N ASP A 33 -6.14 -10.49 -2.11
CA ASP A 33 -5.73 -10.12 -3.46
C ASP A 33 -4.61 -9.08 -3.36
N VAL A 34 -3.65 -9.16 -4.26
CA VAL A 34 -2.58 -8.16 -4.40
C VAL A 34 -2.54 -7.74 -5.87
N VAL A 35 -2.69 -6.44 -6.09
CA VAL A 35 -2.73 -5.84 -7.42
C VAL A 35 -1.52 -4.94 -7.61
N VAL A 36 -0.75 -5.20 -8.65
CA VAL A 36 0.43 -4.42 -9.04
C VAL A 36 0.09 -3.65 -10.31
N LEU A 37 0.13 -2.33 -10.22
CA LEU A 37 -0.15 -1.39 -11.30
C LEU A 37 1.17 -0.82 -11.80
N ASP A 38 1.55 -1.18 -13.02
CA ASP A 38 2.84 -0.84 -13.58
C ASP A 38 2.76 0.40 -14.49
N HIS A 39 3.81 1.22 -14.45
CA HIS A 39 3.99 2.39 -15.32
C HIS A 39 5.02 2.17 -16.43
N GLY A 40 5.18 0.92 -16.88
CA GLY A 40 6.13 0.54 -17.93
C GLY A 40 7.52 0.22 -17.39
N SER A 41 7.60 -0.63 -16.37
CA SER A 41 8.87 -1.12 -15.84
C SER A 41 9.66 -1.90 -16.90
N ARG A 42 10.98 -1.72 -16.88
CA ARG A 42 11.96 -2.37 -17.77
C ARG A 42 12.90 -3.32 -17.01
N ASP A 43 12.75 -3.39 -15.69
CA ASP A 43 13.42 -4.35 -14.81
C ASP A 43 12.58 -5.64 -14.63
N GLY A 44 12.92 -6.47 -13.63
CA GLY A 44 12.20 -7.69 -13.31
C GLY A 44 10.90 -7.51 -12.51
N THR A 45 10.36 -6.29 -12.36
CA THR A 45 9.15 -6.02 -11.57
C THR A 45 7.98 -6.95 -11.95
N SER A 46 7.75 -7.18 -13.25
CA SER A 46 6.67 -8.07 -13.72
C SER A 46 6.89 -9.53 -13.32
N ARG A 47 8.15 -10.01 -13.35
CA ARG A 47 8.51 -11.37 -12.94
C ARG A 47 8.32 -11.58 -11.45
N VAL A 48 8.65 -10.57 -10.64
CA VAL A 48 8.42 -10.60 -9.18
C VAL A 48 6.93 -10.67 -8.88
N ALA A 49 6.11 -9.85 -9.55
CA ALA A 49 4.66 -9.87 -9.38
C ALA A 49 4.05 -11.23 -9.76
N ASP A 50 4.47 -11.80 -10.89
CA ASP A 50 4.01 -13.11 -11.38
C ASP A 50 4.42 -14.25 -10.42
N ALA A 51 5.68 -14.28 -10.00
CA ALA A 51 6.19 -15.27 -9.05
C ALA A 51 5.49 -15.23 -7.69
N ALA A 52 4.99 -14.06 -7.28
CA ALA A 52 4.22 -13.88 -6.06
C ALA A 52 2.70 -14.10 -6.24
N GLY A 53 2.24 -14.45 -7.44
CA GLY A 53 0.82 -14.67 -7.74
C GLY A 53 -0.02 -13.38 -7.71
N CYS A 54 0.61 -12.22 -7.92
CA CYS A 54 -0.09 -10.93 -7.93
C CYS A 54 -0.80 -10.69 -9.26
N ARG A 55 -1.89 -9.93 -9.22
CA ARG A 55 -2.53 -9.41 -10.45
C ARG A 55 -1.75 -8.22 -10.98
N PHE A 56 -1.00 -8.43 -12.04
CA PHE A 56 -0.18 -7.40 -12.67
C PHE A 56 -0.91 -6.71 -13.84
N HIS A 57 -0.87 -5.39 -13.90
CA HIS A 57 -1.46 -4.60 -14.98
C HIS A 57 -0.47 -3.56 -15.51
N SER A 58 -0.08 -3.66 -16.79
CA SER A 58 0.72 -2.63 -17.48
C SER A 58 -0.12 -1.49 -18.05
N GLN A 59 -1.40 -1.74 -18.31
CA GLN A 59 -2.38 -0.75 -18.72
C GLN A 59 -3.58 -0.89 -17.80
N TRP A 60 -3.95 0.20 -17.13
CA TRP A 60 -4.97 0.15 -16.10
C TRP A 60 -5.67 1.49 -15.96
N ASP A 61 -6.92 1.41 -15.51
CA ASP A 61 -7.66 2.55 -14.97
C ASP A 61 -8.05 2.23 -13.53
N ILE A 62 -7.77 3.15 -12.62
CA ILE A 62 -7.97 2.89 -11.19
C ILE A 62 -9.44 2.64 -10.84
N LYS A 63 -10.39 3.18 -11.62
CA LYS A 63 -11.82 2.91 -11.43
C LYS A 63 -12.14 1.44 -11.65
N ASP A 64 -11.52 0.84 -12.66
CA ASP A 64 -11.73 -0.57 -13.00
C ASP A 64 -11.00 -1.47 -12.01
N ILE A 65 -9.80 -1.09 -11.58
CA ILE A 65 -9.04 -1.78 -10.53
C ILE A 65 -9.84 -1.82 -9.22
N VAL A 66 -10.34 -0.67 -8.74
CA VAL A 66 -11.14 -0.58 -7.52
C VAL A 66 -12.45 -1.37 -7.65
N ARG A 67 -13.11 -1.34 -8.81
CA ARG A 67 -14.33 -2.12 -9.05
C ARG A 67 -14.07 -3.63 -8.99
N ALA A 68 -12.99 -4.08 -9.62
CA ALA A 68 -12.58 -5.48 -9.72
C ALA A 68 -11.84 -6.00 -8.47
N ALA A 69 -11.55 -5.15 -7.48
CA ALA A 69 -10.91 -5.58 -6.23
C ALA A 69 -11.81 -6.57 -5.47
N ARG A 70 -11.21 -7.64 -4.94
CA ARG A 70 -11.96 -8.70 -4.23
C ARG A 70 -12.30 -8.33 -2.78
N GLY A 71 -11.44 -7.56 -2.13
CA GLY A 71 -11.59 -7.15 -0.75
C GLY A 71 -12.57 -5.99 -0.58
N GLU A 72 -13.35 -6.04 0.50
CA GLU A 72 -14.22 -4.93 0.93
C GLU A 72 -13.41 -3.73 1.45
N TRP A 73 -12.12 -3.95 1.73
CA TRP A 73 -11.17 -2.94 2.12
C TRP A 73 -9.96 -2.97 1.19
N LEU A 74 -9.44 -1.78 0.88
CA LEU A 74 -8.28 -1.59 0.04
C LEU A 74 -7.14 -1.04 0.90
N LEU A 75 -5.95 -1.60 0.73
CA LEU A 75 -4.73 -1.08 1.31
C LEU A 75 -3.82 -0.59 0.18
N PHE A 76 -3.66 0.73 0.08
CA PHE A 76 -2.73 1.36 -0.86
C PHE A 76 -1.39 1.56 -0.19
N VAL A 77 -0.33 1.02 -0.77
CA VAL A 77 1.05 1.13 -0.26
C VAL A 77 2.03 1.34 -1.41
N GLU A 78 3.15 2.00 -1.10
CA GLU A 78 4.25 2.14 -2.04
C GLU A 78 5.13 0.88 -2.03
N PRO A 79 5.71 0.46 -3.18
CA PRO A 79 6.68 -0.63 -3.19
C PRO A 79 7.85 -0.31 -2.26
N GLY A 80 8.22 -1.29 -1.43
CA GLY A 80 9.24 -1.17 -0.38
C GLY A 80 8.67 -0.84 1.00
N ALA A 81 7.41 -0.44 1.10
CA ALA A 81 6.73 -0.25 2.39
C ALA A 81 6.56 -1.60 3.12
N ARG A 82 6.84 -1.61 4.42
CA ARG A 82 6.78 -2.83 5.24
C ARG A 82 6.03 -2.60 6.56
N PRO A 83 4.76 -3.01 6.67
CA PRO A 83 4.07 -3.10 7.95
C PRO A 83 4.88 -3.92 8.97
N GLN A 84 4.88 -3.50 10.23
CA GLN A 84 5.67 -4.12 11.31
C GLN A 84 4.81 -5.06 12.16
N ALA A 85 5.44 -5.75 13.11
CA ALA A 85 4.79 -6.71 13.99
C ALA A 85 3.46 -6.19 14.57
N GLY A 86 2.44 -7.06 14.62
CA GLY A 86 1.09 -6.75 15.10
C GLY A 86 0.17 -6.07 14.07
N TRP A 87 0.64 -5.77 12.85
CA TRP A 87 -0.20 -5.10 11.84
C TRP A 87 -1.40 -5.95 11.41
N ILE A 88 -1.27 -7.27 11.37
CA ILE A 88 -2.33 -8.18 10.90
C ILE A 88 -3.52 -8.11 11.87
N ASP A 89 -3.26 -8.35 13.15
CA ASP A 89 -4.28 -8.35 14.20
C ASP A 89 -4.99 -6.99 14.29
N GLU A 90 -4.21 -5.90 14.30
CA GLU A 90 -4.79 -4.56 14.39
C GLU A 90 -5.61 -4.21 13.15
N VAL A 91 -5.12 -4.52 11.95
CA VAL A 91 -5.88 -4.23 10.72
C VAL A 91 -7.14 -5.09 10.67
N ALA A 92 -7.08 -6.37 11.06
CA ALA A 92 -8.23 -7.26 11.13
C ALA A 92 -9.31 -6.72 12.10
N GLU A 93 -8.91 -6.31 13.29
CA GLU A 93 -9.80 -5.67 14.27
C GLU A 93 -10.35 -4.34 13.73
N TYR A 94 -9.48 -3.51 13.15
CA TYR A 94 -9.88 -2.20 12.64
C TYR A 94 -10.95 -2.32 11.55
N VAL A 95 -10.76 -3.20 10.56
CA VAL A 95 -11.70 -3.38 9.44
C VAL A 95 -13.01 -4.02 9.88
N ALA A 96 -13.02 -4.76 10.99
CA ALA A 96 -14.23 -5.33 11.57
C ALA A 96 -15.07 -4.28 12.32
N LEU A 97 -14.42 -3.34 13.02
CA LEU A 97 -15.09 -2.40 13.92
C LEU A 97 -15.34 -1.01 13.32
N ASN A 98 -14.61 -0.62 12.27
CA ASN A 98 -14.63 0.74 11.74
C ASN A 98 -15.18 0.81 10.32
N LYS A 99 -15.48 2.04 9.87
CA LYS A 99 -15.92 2.34 8.49
C LYS A 99 -15.19 3.52 7.87
N LEU A 100 -14.18 4.03 8.56
CA LEU A 100 -13.41 5.20 8.15
C LEU A 100 -12.04 4.77 7.63
N PRO A 101 -11.39 5.57 6.76
CA PRO A 101 -10.02 5.31 6.37
C PRO A 101 -9.05 5.32 7.56
N ALA A 102 -7.94 4.62 7.40
CA ALA A 102 -6.84 4.61 8.34
C ALA A 102 -5.47 4.65 7.64
N ARG A 103 -4.43 4.95 8.41
CA ARG A 103 -3.03 4.93 8.00
C ARG A 103 -2.16 4.38 9.13
N PHE A 104 -1.02 3.80 8.77
CA PHE A 104 -0.07 3.29 9.76
C PHE A 104 0.66 4.41 10.50
N THR A 105 1.33 4.04 11.58
CA THR A 105 2.28 4.92 12.27
C THR A 105 3.65 4.85 11.60
N ALA A 106 4.33 6.00 11.46
CA ALA A 106 5.72 6.03 11.02
C ALA A 106 6.62 5.26 11.99
N SER A 107 7.43 4.33 11.47
CA SER A 107 8.30 3.53 12.33
C SER A 107 9.30 4.38 13.11
N ARG A 108 9.44 4.08 14.42
CA ARG A 108 10.35 4.81 15.32
C ARG A 108 11.83 4.57 14.97
N GLY A 109 12.16 3.37 14.52
CA GLY A 109 13.55 2.96 14.19
C GLY A 109 14.07 3.57 12.88
N TYR A 110 13.18 4.01 11.99
CA TYR A 110 13.53 4.56 10.68
C TYR A 110 13.16 6.04 10.54
N ARG A 111 13.20 6.79 11.64
CA ARG A 111 12.94 8.23 11.60
C ARG A 111 14.09 8.96 10.93
N ARG A 112 13.75 9.81 9.96
CA ARG A 112 14.72 10.75 9.41
C ARG A 112 15.20 11.73 10.49
N PRO A 113 16.49 12.11 10.48
CA PRO A 113 17.02 13.13 11.37
C PRO A 113 16.18 14.41 11.34
N PHE A 114 16.09 15.12 12.46
CA PHE A 114 15.24 16.31 12.62
C PHE A 114 15.48 17.36 11.52
N PHE A 115 16.73 17.56 11.10
CA PHE A 115 17.10 18.52 10.05
C PHE A 115 16.56 18.17 8.65
N GLN A 116 16.28 16.88 8.37
CA GLN A 116 15.70 16.44 7.10
C GLN A 116 14.17 16.48 7.09
N ARG A 117 13.54 16.87 8.22
CA ARG A 117 12.07 16.96 8.36
C ARG A 117 11.54 18.35 8.07
N VAL A 118 12.37 19.39 8.18
CA VAL A 118 11.94 20.78 7.96
C VAL A 118 11.81 21.04 6.46
N GLY A 119 10.64 21.51 6.02
CA GLY A 119 10.39 21.90 4.62
C GLY A 119 10.07 20.76 3.64
N ARG A 120 9.99 19.50 4.09
CA ARG A 120 9.71 18.35 3.22
C ARG A 120 8.23 17.99 3.20
N ALA A 121 7.65 17.89 2.00
CA ALA A 121 6.35 17.25 1.80
C ALA A 121 6.50 15.72 2.02
N VAL A 122 5.79 15.18 3.02
CA VAL A 122 5.69 13.73 3.22
C VAL A 122 4.89 13.14 2.04
N PRO A 123 5.40 12.12 1.32
CA PRO A 123 4.65 11.47 0.26
C PRO A 123 3.27 11.02 0.77
N PRO A 124 2.17 11.23 0.02
CA PRO A 124 0.83 10.95 0.51
C PRO A 124 0.62 9.52 1.02
N LEU A 125 1.31 8.54 0.43
CA LEU A 125 1.24 7.12 0.77
C LEU A 125 2.44 6.60 1.57
N GLU A 126 3.28 7.48 2.14
CA GLU A 126 4.47 7.07 2.91
C GLU A 126 4.11 6.11 4.06
N LEU A 127 2.89 6.24 4.61
CA LEU A 127 2.36 5.43 5.72
C LEU A 127 1.20 4.52 5.30
N GLY A 128 1.03 4.31 3.99
CA GLY A 128 -0.10 3.60 3.42
C GLY A 128 -1.45 4.26 3.67
N LEU A 129 -2.47 3.77 2.96
CA LEU A 129 -3.86 4.16 3.16
C LEU A 129 -4.75 2.92 3.15
N LEU A 130 -5.37 2.64 4.28
CA LEU A 130 -6.43 1.65 4.43
C LEU A 130 -7.78 2.36 4.21
N MET A 131 -8.59 1.90 3.26
CA MET A 131 -9.85 2.56 2.88
C MET A 131 -10.92 1.54 2.54
N PRO A 132 -12.20 1.74 2.94
CA PRO A 132 -13.30 0.89 2.48
C PRO A 132 -13.49 0.99 0.97
N LYS A 133 -13.73 -0.14 0.30
CA LYS A 133 -13.96 -0.22 -1.15
C LYS A 133 -15.08 0.73 -1.61
N LYS A 134 -16.15 0.86 -0.83
CA LYS A 134 -17.26 1.78 -1.11
C LYS A 134 -16.81 3.25 -1.23
N LEU A 135 -15.90 3.69 -0.36
CA LEU A 135 -15.37 5.05 -0.39
C LEU A 135 -14.36 5.23 -1.53
N ALA A 136 -13.55 4.20 -1.80
CA ALA A 136 -12.64 4.20 -2.94
C ALA A 136 -13.42 4.31 -4.26
N LEU A 137 -14.52 3.56 -4.43
CA LEU A 137 -15.39 3.65 -5.59
C LEU A 137 -15.99 5.04 -5.80
N ALA A 138 -16.38 5.72 -4.71
CA ALA A 138 -16.93 7.07 -4.79
C ALA A 138 -15.89 8.13 -5.15
N THR A 139 -14.61 7.86 -4.85
CA THR A 139 -13.50 8.78 -5.05
C THR A 139 -12.78 8.55 -6.39
N ALA A 140 -12.74 7.31 -6.86
CA ALA A 140 -11.99 6.88 -8.04
C ALA A 140 -12.47 7.58 -9.31
N LYS A 141 -11.54 8.22 -10.01
CA LYS A 141 -11.74 8.86 -11.31
C LYS A 141 -10.77 8.26 -12.31
N SER A 142 -11.14 8.28 -13.58
CA SER A 142 -10.24 7.80 -14.64
C SER A 142 -8.96 8.64 -14.68
N GLY A 143 -7.82 7.98 -14.90
CA GLY A 143 -6.49 8.60 -14.92
C GLY A 143 -5.93 9.06 -13.56
N MET A 144 -6.64 8.81 -12.46
CA MET A 144 -6.20 9.17 -11.11
C MET A 144 -5.13 8.20 -10.59
N ARG A 145 -4.13 8.72 -9.88
CA ARG A 145 -3.08 7.91 -9.20
C ARG A 145 -3.51 7.51 -7.79
N LEU A 146 -2.91 6.44 -7.25
CA LEU A 146 -3.09 5.96 -5.88
C LEU A 146 -2.87 7.06 -4.84
N THR A 147 -1.85 7.91 -5.02
CA THR A 147 -1.52 8.99 -4.08
C THR A 147 -2.64 10.02 -3.93
N GLU A 148 -3.52 10.12 -4.91
CA GLU A 148 -4.62 11.09 -4.90
C GLU A 148 -5.78 10.64 -4.01
N PHE A 149 -5.90 9.35 -3.67
CA PHE A 149 -6.92 8.85 -2.74
C PHE A 149 -6.77 9.43 -1.35
N VAL A 150 -5.59 9.94 -1.01
CA VAL A 150 -5.29 10.55 0.28
C VAL A 150 -5.92 11.96 0.38
N LYS A 151 -6.11 12.65 -0.75
CA LYS A 151 -6.64 14.03 -0.78
C LYS A 151 -8.05 14.06 -0.19
N GLY A 152 -8.27 14.94 0.78
CA GLY A 152 -9.58 15.12 1.43
C GLY A 152 -9.96 14.05 2.46
N GLN A 153 -9.11 13.03 2.67
CA GLN A 153 -9.34 12.01 3.69
C GLN A 153 -8.80 12.47 5.05
N LYS A 154 -9.46 12.03 6.12
CA LYS A 154 -9.00 12.19 7.51
C LYS A 154 -8.76 10.81 8.14
N PRO A 155 -7.73 10.08 7.69
CA PRO A 155 -7.53 8.71 8.14
C PRO A 155 -7.21 8.65 9.63
N ARG A 156 -7.82 7.68 10.32
CA ARG A 156 -7.44 7.32 11.68
C ARG A 156 -6.02 6.75 11.67
N ARG A 157 -5.31 6.92 12.76
CA ARG A 157 -3.94 6.44 12.89
C ARG A 157 -3.96 5.10 13.62
N LEU A 158 -3.40 4.08 12.97
CA LEU A 158 -3.13 2.78 13.58
C LEU A 158 -1.89 2.86 14.48
N ALA A 159 -1.83 2.06 15.52
CA ALA A 159 -0.70 1.90 16.41
C ALA A 159 0.46 1.16 15.72
N SER A 160 0.14 0.18 14.88
CA SER A 160 1.11 -0.59 14.08
C SER A 160 1.96 0.34 13.22
N GLU A 161 3.24 0.05 13.26
CA GLU A 161 4.23 0.81 12.53
C GLU A 161 4.35 0.31 11.09
N LEU A 162 4.72 1.22 10.19
CA LEU A 162 5.12 0.90 8.82
C LEU A 162 6.49 1.50 8.58
N ILE A 163 7.42 0.67 8.10
CA ILE A 163 8.70 1.14 7.57
C ILE A 163 8.43 1.70 6.17
N PRO A 164 8.72 3.00 5.92
CA PRO A 164 8.45 3.61 4.63
C PRO A 164 9.28 3.03 3.47
N SER A 165 8.73 3.13 2.26
CA SER A 165 9.36 2.72 0.99
C SER A 165 10.76 3.30 0.78
N TRP A 166 11.00 4.55 1.19
CA TRP A 166 12.29 5.22 0.98
C TRP A 166 13.44 4.54 1.72
N VAL A 167 13.16 3.77 2.78
CA VAL A 167 14.18 3.00 3.50
C VAL A 167 14.74 1.89 2.60
N ALA A 168 13.88 1.25 1.81
CA ALA A 168 14.29 0.25 0.84
C ALA A 168 15.19 0.84 -0.26
N ARG A 169 14.83 2.05 -0.73
CA ARG A 169 15.59 2.78 -1.76
C ARG A 169 16.98 3.22 -1.29
N ALA A 170 17.14 3.50 0.01
CA ALA A 170 18.39 3.96 0.59
C ALA A 170 19.40 2.84 0.87
N ALA A 171 18.99 1.57 0.76
CA ALA A 171 19.84 0.40 0.96
C ALA A 171 20.51 -0.11 -0.33
N ARG A 172 20.33 0.60 -1.45
CA ARG A 172 21.04 0.39 -2.72
C ARG A 172 22.26 1.32 -2.80
#